data_AF-A0A9D8BBG5-F1
#
_entry.id   AF-A0A9D8BBG5-F1
#
_cell.length_a   1.000
_cell.length_b   1.000
_cell.length_c   1.000
_cell.angle_alpha   90.00
_cell.angle_beta   90.00
_cell.angle_gamma   90.00
#
_symmetry.space_group_name_H-M   'P 1'
#
loop_
_entity.id
_entity.type
_entity.pdbx_description
1 polymer ?
#
loop_
_entity_poly.entity_id
_entity_poly.type
_entity_poly.pdbx_seq_one_letter_code
_entity_poly.pdbx_strand_id
1 'polypeptide(L)'
;MKKLPLGWIFLLLSLGIALPLFTLPINLFPGEITYQKGLSTYTITETNLSLSYFIGLGLNPGDLDDVASFRLSLWGYALAVCYLGLLPGVITYRIYLKRQKKS
;
A
#
# COMPACT_ATOMS: atom_id res chain seq x y z
N MET A 1 13.88 -12.04 -29.74
CA MET A 1 13.07 -11.45 -28.65
C MET A 1 13.90 -10.38 -27.93
N LYS A 2 13.52 -9.09 -27.98
CA LYS A 2 14.22 -8.03 -27.23
C LYS A 2 13.98 -8.26 -25.73
N LYS A 3 15.05 -8.31 -24.93
CA LYS A 3 14.93 -8.43 -23.47
C LYS A 3 14.36 -7.10 -22.93
N LEU A 4 13.27 -7.17 -22.17
CA LEU A 4 12.71 -6.00 -21.51
C LEU A 4 13.76 -5.37 -20.57
N PRO A 5 13.96 -4.04 -20.59
CA PRO A 5 14.80 -3.35 -19.62
C PRO A 5 14.31 -3.59 -18.18
N LEU A 6 15.25 -3.69 -17.23
CA LEU A 6 14.94 -4.05 -15.83
C LEU A 6 14.03 -3.02 -15.15
N GLY A 7 14.21 -1.73 -15.44
CA GLY A 7 13.34 -0.67 -14.90
C GLY A 7 11.87 -0.85 -15.29
N TRP A 8 11.59 -1.29 -16.52
CA TRP A 8 10.22 -1.57 -16.95
C TRP A 8 9.62 -2.80 -16.25
N ILE A 9 10.44 -3.81 -15.98
CA ILE A 9 9.99 -5.00 -15.22
C ILE A 9 9.61 -4.58 -13.79
N PHE A 10 10.45 -3.77 -13.15
CA PHE A 10 10.16 -3.22 -11.82
C PHE A 10 8.85 -2.42 -11.84
N LEU A 11 8.71 -1.48 -12.77
CA LEU A 11 7.51 -0.63 -12.86
C LEU A 11 6.24 -1.45 -13.09
N LEU A 12 6.27 -2.45 -13.98
CA LEU A 12 5.11 -3.31 -14.24
C LEU A 12 4.74 -4.15 -13.01
N LEU A 13 5.73 -4.67 -12.28
CA LEU A 13 5.48 -5.41 -11.04
C LEU A 13 4.93 -4.50 -9.94
N SER A 14 5.53 -3.34 -9.72
CA SER A 14 5.05 -2.35 -8.76
C SER A 14 3.63 -1.88 -9.11
N LEU A 15 3.34 -1.60 -10.38
CA LEU A 15 2.00 -1.21 -10.82
C LEU A 15 0.99 -2.34 -10.65
N GLY A 16 1.38 -3.57 -10.98
CA GLY A 16 0.53 -4.75 -10.83
C GLY A 16 0.15 -5.05 -9.38
N ILE A 17 1.00 -4.67 -8.42
CA ILE A 17 0.71 -4.77 -6.97
C ILE A 17 -0.05 -3.53 -6.49
N ALA A 18 0.32 -2.34 -6.95
CA ALA A 18 -0.30 -1.08 -6.57
C ALA A 18 -1.78 -1.06 -6.94
N LEU A 19 -2.13 -1.44 -8.17
CA LEU A 19 -3.50 -1.45 -8.67
C LEU A 19 -4.48 -2.11 -7.69
N PRO A 20 -4.37 -3.41 -7.36
CA PRO A 20 -5.32 -4.04 -6.45
C PRO A 20 -5.28 -3.45 -5.04
N LEU A 21 -4.11 -3.02 -4.53
CA LEU A 21 -4.02 -2.44 -3.19
C LEU A 21 -4.71 -1.07 -3.08
N PHE A 22 -4.66 -0.26 -4.13
CA PHE A 22 -5.31 1.05 -4.16
C PHE A 22 -6.77 0.96 -4.66
N THR A 23 -7.14 0.01 -5.51
CA THR A 23 -8.51 -0.06 -6.05
C THR A 23 -9.47 -0.92 -5.24
N LEU A 24 -8.96 -1.88 -4.45
CA LEU A 24 -9.79 -2.78 -3.65
C LEU A 24 -9.66 -2.43 -2.15
N PRO A 25 -10.74 -2.50 -1.36
CA PRO A 25 -10.74 -2.23 0.08
C PRO A 25 -10.09 -3.38 0.87
N ILE A 26 -8.79 -3.60 0.63
CA ILE A 26 -7.98 -4.62 1.32
C ILE A 26 -7.48 -4.04 2.64
N ASN A 27 -8.10 -4.42 3.76
CA ASN A 27 -7.70 -4.02 5.12
C ASN A 27 -6.43 -4.75 5.58
N LEU A 28 -5.31 -4.49 4.92
CA LEU A 28 -4.02 -5.16 5.15
C LEU A 28 -3.05 -4.32 5.98
N PHE A 29 -3.20 -3.00 5.98
CA PHE A 29 -2.16 -2.10 6.49
C PHE A 29 -2.51 -1.58 7.88
N PRO A 30 -1.66 -1.82 8.90
CA PRO A 30 -1.88 -1.28 10.24
C PRO A 30 -2.03 0.24 10.21
N GLY A 31 -3.08 0.74 10.86
CA GLY A 31 -3.47 2.14 10.83
C GLY A 31 -4.05 2.62 12.15
N GLU A 32 -4.20 3.93 12.22
CA GLU A 32 -4.78 4.61 13.37
C GLU A 32 -5.92 5.49 12.87
N ILE A 33 -7.07 5.42 13.55
CA ILE A 33 -8.24 6.26 13.27
C ILE A 33 -8.54 7.09 14.52
N THR A 34 -8.57 8.40 14.37
CA THR A 34 -8.98 9.34 15.40
C THR A 34 -10.42 9.78 15.14
N TYR A 35 -11.27 9.48 16.11
CA TYR A 35 -12.67 9.87 16.10
C TYR A 35 -12.87 11.13 16.95
N GLN A 36 -13.83 11.97 16.55
CA GLN A 36 -14.23 13.14 17.31
C GLN A 36 -15.68 12.99 17.74
N LYS A 37 -15.90 12.87 19.05
CA LYS A 37 -17.24 12.78 19.64
C LYS A 37 -17.47 13.96 20.56
N GLY A 38 -18.11 15.00 20.04
CA GLY A 38 -18.34 16.26 20.77
C GLY A 38 -17.02 16.99 21.06
N LEU A 39 -16.68 17.18 22.35
CA LEU A 39 -15.47 17.88 22.82
C LEU A 39 -14.26 16.95 23.03
N SER A 40 -14.43 15.63 22.91
CA SER A 40 -13.37 14.64 23.18
C SER A 40 -12.94 13.92 21.90
N THR A 41 -11.63 13.72 21.77
CA THR A 41 -11.00 12.93 20.69
C THR A 41 -10.48 11.60 21.25
N TYR A 42 -10.76 10.49 20.57
CA TYR A 42 -10.17 9.19 20.90
C TYR A 42 -9.53 8.57 19.65
N THR A 43 -8.36 7.98 19.82
CA THR A 43 -7.58 7.35 18.74
C THR A 43 -7.56 5.85 18.93
N ILE A 44 -7.99 5.11 17.92
CA ILE A 44 -7.91 3.66 17.85
C ILE A 44 -6.68 3.30 17.01
N THR A 45 -5.74 2.57 17.60
CA THR A 45 -4.45 2.19 16.96
C THR A 45 -4.41 0.73 16.50
N GLU A 46 -5.39 -0.09 16.86
CA GLU A 46 -5.47 -1.52 16.53
C GLU A 46 -6.40 -1.80 15.36
N THR A 47 -6.36 -0.97 14.33
CA THR A 47 -7.20 -1.13 13.13
C THR A 47 -6.36 -1.33 11.89
N ASN A 48 -6.82 -2.19 10.99
CA ASN A 48 -6.21 -2.34 9.68
C ASN A 48 -6.98 -1.50 8.66
N LEU A 49 -6.25 -0.62 7.99
CA LEU A 49 -6.75 0.25 6.93
C LEU A 49 -6.45 -0.34 5.56
N SER A 50 -7.29 0.04 4.60
CA SER A 50 -7.00 -0.14 3.20
C SER A 50 -6.29 1.08 2.61
N LEU A 51 -5.36 0.85 1.67
CA LEU A 51 -4.80 1.93 0.86
C LEU A 51 -5.84 2.57 -0.05
N SER A 52 -6.92 1.86 -0.40
CA SER A 52 -8.01 2.41 -1.20
C SER A 52 -8.72 3.57 -0.52
N TYR A 53 -8.83 3.55 0.82
CA TYR A 53 -9.44 4.63 1.59
C TYR A 53 -8.69 5.96 1.44
N PHE A 54 -7.36 5.93 1.25
CA PHE A 54 -6.55 7.14 1.04
C PHE A 54 -6.79 7.80 -0.32
N ILE A 55 -7.32 7.05 -1.29
CA ILE A 55 -7.74 7.60 -2.59
C ILE A 55 -9.26 7.74 -2.71
N GLY A 56 -9.99 7.56 -1.60
CA GLY A 56 -11.45 7.70 -1.55
C GLY A 56 -12.22 6.52 -2.13
N LEU A 57 -11.57 5.40 -2.45
CA LEU A 57 -12.23 4.20 -2.96
C LEU A 57 -12.58 3.23 -1.83
N GLY A 58 -13.84 2.79 -1.81
CA GLY A 58 -14.35 1.84 -0.82
C GLY A 58 -14.85 2.47 0.49
N LEU A 59 -14.95 3.79 0.55
CA LEU A 59 -15.61 4.51 1.66
C LEU A 59 -17.11 4.64 1.36
N ASN A 60 -17.96 4.26 2.31
CA ASN A 60 -19.39 4.52 2.22
C ASN A 60 -19.73 5.93 2.74
N PRO A 61 -20.79 6.57 2.21
CA PRO A 61 -21.33 7.78 2.83
C PRO A 61 -21.82 7.43 4.24
N GLY A 62 -21.08 7.90 5.26
CA GLY A 62 -21.29 7.60 6.67
C GLY A 62 -20.03 7.09 7.40
N ASP A 63 -19.06 6.51 6.69
CA ASP A 63 -17.82 6.00 7.30
C ASP A 63 -16.90 7.11 7.82
N LEU A 64 -17.15 8.36 7.41
CA LEU A 64 -16.35 9.54 7.78
C LEU A 64 -17.07 10.49 8.75
N ASP A 65 -18.33 10.24 9.10
CA ASP A 65 -19.15 11.22 9.84
C ASP A 65 -18.60 11.53 11.24
N ASP A 66 -17.97 10.54 11.90
CA ASP A 66 -17.34 10.69 13.21
C ASP A 66 -15.79 10.63 13.15
N VAL A 67 -15.20 10.50 11.95
CA VAL A 67 -13.76 10.33 11.78
C VAL A 67 -13.10 11.69 11.53
N ALA A 68 -12.35 12.18 12.52
CA ALA A 68 -11.59 13.42 12.38
C ALA A 68 -10.34 13.23 11.52
N SER A 69 -9.64 12.10 11.66
CA SER A 69 -8.50 11.76 10.82
C SER A 69 -8.22 10.26 10.85
N PHE A 70 -7.65 9.74 9.78
CA PHE A 70 -7.10 8.40 9.72
C PHE A 70 -5.73 8.44 9.05
N ARG A 71 -4.80 7.61 9.51
CA ARG A 71 -3.45 7.51 8.95
C ARG A 71 -2.94 6.10 9.09
N LEU A 72 -1.99 5.71 8.25
CA LEU A 72 -1.25 4.49 8.49
C LEU A 72 -0.36 4.64 9.72
N SER A 73 -0.21 3.58 10.48
CA SER A 73 0.83 3.49 11.50
C SER A 73 2.20 3.42 10.82
N LEU A 74 3.28 3.65 11.57
CA LEU A 74 4.65 3.48 11.07
C LEU A 74 4.84 2.11 10.42
N TRP A 75 4.25 1.08 11.02
CA TRP A 75 4.25 -0.29 10.49
C TRP A 75 3.43 -0.44 9.21
N GLY A 76 2.31 0.27 9.09
CA GLY A 76 1.50 0.31 7.87
C GLY A 76 2.26 0.92 6.69
N TYR A 77 2.97 2.04 6.92
CA TYR A 77 3.84 2.64 5.91
C TYR A 77 4.98 1.71 5.52
N ALA A 78 5.65 1.09 6.51
CA ALA A 78 6.72 0.13 6.24
C ALA A 78 6.21 -1.05 5.38
N LEU A 79 5.04 -1.61 5.72
CA LEU A 79 4.41 -2.68 4.96
C LEU A 79 4.06 -2.24 3.54
N ALA A 80 3.52 -1.04 3.34
CA ALA A 80 3.22 -0.48 2.02
C ALA A 80 4.48 -0.34 1.16
N VAL A 81 5.58 0.18 1.73
CA VAL A 81 6.88 0.25 1.05
C VAL A 81 7.41 -1.15 0.71
N CYS A 82 7.22 -2.12 1.60
CA CYS A 82 7.61 -3.51 1.33
C CYS A 82 6.88 -4.09 0.12
N TYR A 83 5.56 -3.91 0.04
CA TYR A 83 4.76 -4.44 -1.07
C TYR A 83 5.01 -3.71 -2.40
N LEU A 84 5.07 -2.37 -2.38
CA LEU A 84 5.15 -1.56 -3.60
C LEU A 84 6.59 -1.44 -4.14
N GLY A 85 7.59 -1.51 -3.25
CA GLY A 85 8.99 -1.31 -3.59
C GLY A 85 9.84 -2.57 -3.43
N LEU A 86 9.93 -3.10 -2.21
CA LEU A 86 10.87 -4.19 -1.91
C LEU A 86 10.55 -5.48 -2.67
N LEU A 87 9.29 -5.90 -2.74
CA LEU A 87 8.90 -7.11 -3.47
C LEU A 87 9.25 -7.02 -4.97
N PRO A 88 8.77 -6.00 -5.71
CA PRO A 88 9.19 -5.76 -7.10
C PRO A 88 10.71 -5.62 -7.26
N GLY A 89 11.38 -4.97 -6.30
CA GLY A 89 12.83 -4.78 -6.27
C GLY A 89 13.59 -6.10 -6.18
N VAL A 90 13.24 -6.96 -5.23
CA VAL A 90 13.86 -8.28 -5.04
C VAL A 90 13.64 -9.17 -6.26
N ILE A 91 12.43 -9.17 -6.84
CA ILE A 91 12.12 -9.94 -8.05
C ILE A 91 12.96 -9.45 -9.23
N THR A 92 13.01 -8.14 -9.44
CA THR A 92 13.78 -7.52 -10.53
C THR A 92 15.28 -7.78 -10.36
N TYR A 93 15.80 -7.71 -9.13
CA TYR A 93 17.19 -8.03 -8.81
C TYR A 93 17.52 -9.50 -9.09
N ARG A 94 16.63 -10.44 -8.75
CA ARG A 94 16.81 -11.85 -9.11
C ARG A 94 16.84 -12.06 -10.63
N ILE A 95 16.02 -11.34 -11.39
CA ILE A 95 16.04 -11.39 -12.86
C ILE A 95 17.37 -10.85 -13.39
N TYR A 96 17.89 -9.77 -12.81
CA TYR A 96 19.19 -9.21 -13.16
C TYR A 96 20.33 -10.22 -12.96
N LEU A 97 20.42 -10.85 -11.79
CA LEU A 97 21.46 -11.85 -11.50
C LEU A 97 21.39 -13.04 -12.48
N LYS A 98 20.18 -13.51 -12.82
CA LYS A 98 19.99 -14.57 -13.84
C LYS A 98 20.44 -14.13 -15.23
N ARG A 99 20.32 -12.84 -15.57
CA ARG A 99 20.79 -12.30 -16.86
C ARG A 99 22.31 -12.22 -16.92
N GLN A 100 22.96 -11.85 -15.81
CA GLN A 100 24.42 -11.83 -15.73
C GLN A 100 25.04 -13.23 -15.81
N LYS A 101 24.48 -14.23 -15.10
CA LYS A 101 25.01 -15.62 -15.13
C LYS A 101 24.91 -16.28 -16.52
N LYS A 102 24.10 -15.73 -17.43
CA LYS A 102 23.87 -16.25 -18.79
C LYS A 102 24.64 -15.47 -19.86
N SER A 103 25.43 -14.45 -19.46
CA SER A 103 26.36 -13.72 -20.31
C SER A 103 27.78 -14.18 -20.02
#